data_AF-A0A353N9Y1-F1
#
_entry.id   AF-A0A353N9Y1-F1
#
_cell.length_a   1.000
_cell.length_b   1.000
_cell.length_c   1.000
_cell.angle_alpha   90.00
_cell.angle_beta   90.00
_cell.angle_gamma   90.00
#
_symmetry.space_group_name_H-M   'P 1'
#
loop_
_entity.id
_entity.type
_entity.pdbx_description
1 polymer ?
#
loop_
_entity_poly.entity_id
_entity_poly.type
_entity_poly.pdbx_seq_one_letter_code
_entity_poly.pdbx_strand_id
1 'polypeptide(L)' 'MRRVDTEVGGNKKIDTLIGKDSCFTGNIESTGTIRVDGKFEGEISTKGDLVIGETGQVQGKI' A
#
# COMPACT_ATOMS: atom_id res chain seq x y z
N MET A 1 -20.16 -19.54 -28.90
CA MET A 1 -18.91 -18.78 -28.70
C MET A 1 -19.17 -17.65 -27.72
N ARG A 2 -18.81 -17.84 -26.44
CA ARG A 2 -18.85 -16.80 -25.41
C ARG A 2 -17.65 -17.11 -24.50
N ARG A 3 -16.57 -16.32 -24.61
CA ARG A 3 -15.48 -16.43 -23.64
C ARG A 3 -16.00 -15.81 -22.37
N VAL A 4 -15.95 -16.58 -21.29
CA VAL A 4 -16.32 -16.15 -19.96
C VAL A 4 -15.02 -15.58 -19.40
N ASP A 5 -14.91 -14.27 -19.35
CA ASP A 5 -13.80 -13.61 -18.66
C ASP A 5 -14.07 -13.75 -17.16
N THR A 6 -13.82 -14.94 -16.63
CA THR A 6 -13.82 -15.17 -15.19
C THR A 6 -12.53 -14.54 -14.66
N GLU A 7 -12.65 -13.40 -14.00
CA GLU A 7 -11.56 -12.76 -13.27
C GLU A 7 -11.26 -13.60 -12.01
N VAL A 8 -10.49 -14.67 -12.20
CA VAL A 8 -10.07 -15.56 -11.12
C VAL A 8 -8.99 -14.86 -10.30
N GLY A 9 -9.35 -14.47 -9.07
CA GLY A 9 -8.42 -14.09 -8.01
C GLY A 9 -7.76 -12.73 -8.22
N GLY A 10 -8.40 -11.66 -7.72
CA GLY A 10 -7.87 -10.31 -7.77
C GLY A 10 -6.47 -10.24 -7.15
N ASN A 11 -5.45 -10.26 -7.99
CA ASN A 11 -4.08 -9.96 -7.60
C ASN A 11 -4.06 -8.45 -7.28
N LYS A 12 -4.33 -8.09 -6.01
CA LYS A 12 -4.22 -6.70 -5.55
C LYS A 12 -2.78 -6.27 -5.81
N LYS A 13 -2.58 -5.54 -6.91
CA LYS A 13 -1.28 -5.01 -7.29
C LYS A 13 -0.86 -4.04 -6.20
N ILE A 14 0.27 -4.32 -5.56
CA ILE A 14 0.93 -3.41 -4.65
C ILE A 14 1.84 -2.55 -5.51
N ASP A 15 1.57 -1.25 -5.54
CA ASP A 15 2.38 -0.29 -6.30
C ASP A 15 3.59 0.17 -5.47
N THR A 16 3.39 0.39 -4.17
CA THR A 16 4.44 0.83 -3.25
C THR A 16 4.54 -0.11 -2.06
N LEU A 17 5.75 -0.59 -1.73
CA LEU A 17 6.03 -1.40 -0.55
C LEU A 17 7.13 -0.76 0.31
N ILE A 18 6.80 -0.46 1.57
CA ILE A 18 7.77 -0.09 2.60
C ILE A 18 8.11 -1.35 3.39
N GLY A 19 9.35 -1.82 3.25
CA GLY A 19 9.81 -3.05 3.90
C GLY A 19 9.93 -2.91 5.43
N LYS A 20 9.83 -4.04 6.12
CA LYS A 20 9.86 -4.15 7.60
C LYS A 20 11.07 -3.50 8.29
N ASP A 21 12.22 -3.48 7.62
CA ASP A 21 13.47 -2.93 8.15
C ASP A 21 13.73 -1.49 7.64
N SER A 22 12.71 -0.85 7.06
CA SER A 22 12.79 0.53 6.55
C SER A 22 12.09 1.51 7.49
N CYS A 23 12.67 2.70 7.61
CA CYS A 23 12.10 3.84 8.31
C CYS A 23 12.04 5.02 7.35
N PHE A 24 10.85 5.55 7.12
CA PHE A 24 10.60 6.68 6.22
C PHE A 24 9.97 7.83 7.00
N THR A 25 10.40 9.05 6.69
CA THR A 25 9.83 10.27 7.26
C THR A 25 9.57 11.26 6.14
N GLY A 26 8.34 11.81 6.06
CA GLY A 26 7.97 12.78 5.03
C GLY A 26 6.56 12.58 4.48
N ASN A 27 6.34 12.94 3.22
CA ASN A 27 5.03 12.87 2.57
C ASN A 27 5.04 11.86 1.43
N ILE A 28 4.04 11.00 1.36
CA ILE A 28 3.82 10.03 0.28
C ILE A 28 2.52 10.36 -0.43
N GLU A 29 2.58 10.53 -1.75
CA GLU A 29 1.41 10.63 -2.62
C GLU A 29 1.44 9.49 -3.64
N SER A 30 0.37 8.68 -3.69
CA SER A 30 0.23 7.61 -4.67
C SER A 30 -1.20 7.52 -5.20
N THR A 31 -1.37 7.10 -6.45
CA THR A 31 -2.70 6.73 -6.96
C THR A 31 -3.01 5.24 -6.77
N GLY A 32 -2.01 4.46 -6.37
CA GLY A 32 -2.06 3.01 -6.28
C GLY A 32 -2.06 2.47 -4.84
N THR A 33 -1.98 1.16 -4.71
CA THR A 33 -1.97 0.49 -3.40
C THR A 33 -0.62 0.67 -2.72
N ILE A 34 -0.63 1.15 -1.48
CA ILE A 34 0.56 1.29 -0.63
C ILE A 34 0.52 0.19 0.43
N ARG A 35 1.61 -0.56 0.58
CA ARG A 35 1.81 -1.49 1.69
C ARG A 35 2.95 -1.03 2.59
N VAL A 36 2.68 -0.94 3.88
CA VAL A 36 3.65 -0.52 4.90
C VAL A 36 3.86 -1.65 5.90
N ASP A 37 4.99 -2.34 5.77
CA ASP A 37 5.44 -3.36 6.73
C ASP A 37 6.50 -2.79 7.70
N GLY A 38 7.09 -1.63 7.40
CA GLY A 38 8.09 -0.93 8.22
C GLY A 38 7.55 0.28 9.00
N LYS A 39 8.41 1.25 9.29
CA LYS A 39 8.05 2.48 10.02
C LYS A 39 7.88 3.66 9.05
N PHE A 40 6.77 4.37 9.18
CA PHE A 40 6.51 5.60 8.44
C PHE A 40 6.03 6.71 9.39
N GLU A 41 6.61 7.90 9.25
CA GLU A 41 6.19 9.10 9.98
C GLU A 41 5.94 10.29 9.03
N GLY A 42 4.74 10.86 9.05
CA GLY A 42 4.38 12.02 8.24
C GLY A 42 2.99 11.93 7.60
N GLU A 43 2.84 12.36 6.34
CA GLU A 43 1.54 12.37 5.65
C GLU A 43 1.49 11.35 4.50
N ILE A 44 0.49 10.47 4.50
CA ILE A 44 0.22 9.53 3.40
C ILE A 44 -1.07 9.97 2.71
N SER A 45 -1.02 10.19 1.40
CA SER A 45 -2.20 10.39 0.57
C SER A 45 -2.24 9.31 -0.51
N THR A 46 -3.30 8.51 -0.52
CA THR A 46 -3.52 7.55 -1.61
C THR A 46 -4.96 7.51 -2.10
N LYS A 47 -5.12 7.30 -3.41
CA LYS A 47 -6.43 6.97 -4.03
C LYS A 47 -6.70 5.46 -4.05
N GLY A 48 -5.67 4.65 -3.82
CA GLY A 48 -5.77 3.20 -3.72
C GLY A 48 -5.90 2.71 -2.28
N ASP A 49 -5.66 1.43 -2.07
CA ASP A 49 -5.68 0.83 -0.73
C ASP A 49 -4.40 1.20 0.04
N LEU A 50 -4.53 1.50 1.33
CA LEU A 50 -3.40 1.52 2.27
C LEU A 50 -3.45 0.25 3.13
N VAL A 51 -2.43 -0.59 3.00
CA VAL A 51 -2.28 -1.85 3.73
C VAL A 51 -1.16 -1.68 4.74
N ILE A 52 -1.46 -1.82 6.03
CA ILE A 52 -0.45 -1.85 7.08
C ILE A 52 -0.22 -3.32 7.44
N GLY A 53 1.00 -3.80 7.24
CA GLY A 53 1.38 -5.16 7.60
C GLY A 53 1.48 -5.36 9.11
N GLU A 54 1.68 -6.61 9.53
CA GLU A 54 1.75 -6.98 10.95
C GLU A 54 2.81 -6.19 11.73
N THR A 55 3.95 -5.89 11.10
CA THR A 55 5.04 -5.10 11.70
C THR A 55 4.99 -3.62 11.35
N GLY A 56 4.00 -3.20 10.56
CA GLY A 56 3.88 -1.84 10.04
C GLY A 56 3.49 -0.84 11.12
N GLN A 57 4.17 0.30 11.16
CA GLN A 57 3.86 1.41 12.08
C GLN A 57 3.76 2.70 11.27
N VAL A 58 2.59 3.35 11.33
CA VAL A 58 2.33 4.62 10.65
C VAL A 58 1.98 5.66 11.70
N GLN A 59 2.76 6.74 11.76
CA GLN A 59 2.55 7.88 12.66
C GLN A 59 2.33 9.14 11.82
N GLY A 60 1.16 9.77 11.93
CA GLY A 60 0.90 11.05 11.28
C GLY A 60 -0.47 11.10 10.63
N LYS A 61 -0.57 11.77 9.47
CA LYS A 61 -1.84 12.03 8.78
C LYS A 61 -2.01 11.07 7.62
N ILE A 62 -3.21 10.52 7.48
CA ILE A 62 -3.62 9.61 6.41
C ILE A 62 -4.84 10.23 5.74
#